data_AF-A0ABD3L7K8-F1
#
_entry.id   AF-A0ABD3L7K8-F1
#
_cell.length_a   1.000
_cell.length_b   1.000
_cell.length_c   1.000
_cell.angle_alpha   90.00
_cell.angle_beta   90.00
_cell.angle_gamma   90.00
#
_symmetry.space_group_name_H-M   'P 1'
#
loop_
_entity.id
_entity.type
_entity.pdbx_description
1 polymer ?
#
loop_
_entity_poly.entity_id
_entity_poly.type
_entity_poly.pdbx_seq_one_letter_code
_entity_poly.pdbx_strand_id
1 'polypeptide(L)'
;MGRGVVLAGFLVVAMLACLRGAAATEYVVGDSRGWTASPNITVGYYDEWAANKTFRGGDTLKFVWNGTHNVAIVSKEDYDNCTKVISVFYGGEAFSVTFPTDANGPSYFISTVDSDCENGQKLAINVVSSAASITALSVLVLVLSSIMAMFMN
;
A
#
# COMPACT_ATOMS: atom_id res chain seq x y z
N MET A 1 -28.86 -14.72 -34.19
CA MET A 1 -28.66 -13.45 -33.47
C MET A 1 -28.92 -13.56 -31.96
N GLY A 2 -30.07 -14.06 -31.47
CA GLY A 2 -30.41 -14.00 -30.03
C GLY A 2 -29.57 -14.85 -29.05
N ARG A 3 -29.11 -16.06 -29.41
CA ARG A 3 -28.40 -16.96 -28.48
C ARG A 3 -26.99 -16.48 -28.11
N GLY A 4 -26.27 -15.87 -29.06
CA GLY A 4 -24.93 -15.33 -28.83
C GLY A 4 -24.93 -14.06 -27.96
N VAL A 5 -25.93 -13.20 -28.15
CA VAL A 5 -26.12 -11.98 -27.35
C VAL A 5 -26.40 -12.29 -25.89
N VAL A 6 -27.20 -13.33 -25.61
CA VAL A 6 -27.53 -13.75 -24.24
C VAL A 6 -26.30 -14.30 -23.52
N LEU A 7 -25.50 -15.16 -24.17
CA LEU A 7 -24.26 -15.69 -23.61
C LEU A 7 -23.20 -14.61 -23.35
N ALA A 8 -23.02 -13.68 -24.29
CA ALA A 8 -22.12 -12.54 -24.12
C ALA A 8 -22.56 -11.64 -22.95
N GLY A 9 -23.87 -11.40 -22.80
CA GLY A 9 -24.44 -10.66 -21.68
C GLY A 9 -24.13 -11.30 -20.31
N PHE A 10 -24.29 -12.61 -20.17
CA PHE A 10 -23.98 -13.33 -18.93
C PHE A 10 -22.49 -13.27 -18.56
N LEU A 11 -21.59 -13.41 -19.53
CA LEU A 11 -20.15 -13.28 -19.32
C LEU A 11 -19.76 -11.86 -18.88
N VAL A 12 -20.32 -10.83 -19.51
CA VAL A 12 -20.09 -9.43 -19.15
C VAL A 12 -20.56 -9.15 -17.71
N VAL A 13 -21.76 -9.58 -17.33
CA VAL A 13 -22.29 -9.39 -15.96
C VAL A 13 -21.46 -10.13 -14.91
N ALA A 14 -21.06 -11.37 -15.18
CA ALA A 14 -20.19 -12.14 -14.29
C ALA A 14 -18.80 -11.50 -14.13
N MET A 15 -18.26 -10.88 -15.18
CA MET A 15 -16.96 -10.21 -15.15
C MET A 15 -17.01 -8.80 -14.52
N LEU A 16 -18.10 -8.04 -14.71
CA LEU A 16 -18.33 -6.80 -13.94
C LEU A 16 -18.47 -7.08 -12.44
N ALA A 17 -19.03 -8.22 -12.04
CA ALA A 17 -19.07 -8.63 -10.64
C ALA A 17 -17.66 -8.94 -10.07
N CYS A 18 -16.69 -9.27 -10.94
CA CYS A 18 -15.29 -9.48 -10.58
C CYS A 18 -14.44 -8.20 -10.62
N LEU A 19 -14.94 -7.10 -11.20
CA LEU A 19 -14.32 -5.77 -11.16
C LEU A 19 -14.50 -5.14 -9.76
N ARG A 20 -13.90 -5.78 -8.76
CA ARG A 20 -13.62 -5.11 -7.49
C ARG A 20 -12.36 -4.31 -7.70
N GLY A 21 -12.50 -3.01 -7.98
CA GLY A 21 -11.38 -2.10 -7.84
C GLY A 21 -10.85 -2.22 -6.41
N ALA A 22 -9.57 -2.56 -6.27
CA ALA A 22 -8.92 -2.46 -4.96
C ALA A 22 -8.88 -0.97 -4.62
N ALA A 23 -9.78 -0.53 -3.74
CA ALA A 23 -9.73 0.83 -3.23
C ALA A 23 -8.39 1.02 -2.49
N ALA A 24 -7.73 2.15 -2.74
CA ALA A 24 -6.56 2.56 -1.97
C ALA A 24 -6.92 2.56 -0.47
N THR A 25 -6.12 1.86 0.32
CA THR A 25 -6.30 1.74 1.77
C THR A 25 -5.35 2.71 2.48
N GLU A 26 -5.86 3.44 3.47
CA GLU A 26 -5.02 4.19 4.42
C GLU A 26 -4.77 3.33 5.67
N TYR A 27 -3.50 3.11 6.00
CA TYR A 27 -3.06 2.40 7.19
C TYR A 27 -2.49 3.40 8.20
N VAL A 28 -3.11 3.51 9.37
CA VAL A 28 -2.52 4.25 10.49
C VAL A 28 -1.47 3.37 11.15
N VAL A 29 -0.20 3.77 11.03
CA VAL A 29 0.93 2.98 11.51
C VAL A 29 0.87 2.86 13.04
N GLY A 30 0.85 1.62 13.53
CA GLY A 30 0.70 1.33 14.96
C GLY A 30 -0.72 1.46 15.51
N ASP A 31 -1.73 1.59 14.63
CA ASP A 31 -3.16 1.70 14.98
C ASP A 31 -3.41 2.77 16.06
N SER A 32 -4.07 2.43 17.17
CA SER A 32 -4.39 3.38 18.24
C SER A 32 -3.17 3.88 19.01
N ARG A 33 -2.01 3.20 18.93
CA ARG A 33 -0.77 3.65 19.58
C ARG A 33 0.00 4.67 18.73
N GLY A 34 -0.25 4.69 17.43
CA GLY A 34 0.46 5.54 16.49
C GLY A 34 1.94 5.19 16.33
N TRP A 35 2.69 6.15 15.81
CA TRP A 35 4.13 6.13 15.65
C TRP A 35 4.81 6.60 16.95
N THR A 36 5.34 5.67 17.74
CA THR A 36 5.91 5.93 19.06
C THR A 36 7.04 4.95 19.36
N ALA A 37 7.80 5.22 20.42
CA ALA A 37 8.90 4.39 20.88
C ALA A 37 8.69 3.89 22.32
N SER A 38 9.69 3.22 22.86
CA SER A 38 9.77 2.88 24.29
C SER A 38 9.54 4.12 25.17
N PRO A 39 8.78 4.02 26.28
CA PRO A 39 8.24 2.79 26.88
C PRO A 39 6.85 2.39 26.36
N ASN A 40 6.28 3.09 25.36
CA ASN A 40 4.90 2.86 24.91
C ASN A 40 4.76 1.56 24.09
N ILE A 41 5.85 1.06 23.54
CA ILE A 41 5.93 -0.18 22.76
C ILE A 41 7.20 -0.95 23.13
N THR A 42 7.25 -2.22 22.71
CA THR A 42 8.44 -3.08 22.78
C THR A 42 9.03 -3.26 21.38
N VAL A 43 10.30 -3.67 21.32
CA VAL A 43 10.93 -4.11 20.07
C VAL A 43 10.07 -5.21 19.42
N GLY A 44 9.85 -5.10 18.12
CA GLY A 44 9.00 -6.02 17.35
C GLY A 44 7.53 -5.58 17.19
N TYR A 45 7.08 -4.54 17.90
CA TYR A 45 5.69 -4.06 17.81
C TYR A 45 5.24 -3.75 16.37
N TYR A 46 6.07 -3.06 15.58
CA TYR A 46 5.71 -2.71 14.20
C TYR A 46 5.81 -3.90 13.24
N ASP A 47 6.62 -4.91 13.54
CA ASP A 47 6.67 -6.15 12.78
C ASP A 47 5.37 -6.94 12.97
N GLU A 48 4.90 -7.06 14.23
CA GLU A 48 3.60 -7.65 14.56
C GLU A 48 2.44 -6.86 13.95
N TRP A 49 2.49 -5.53 14.01
CA TRP A 49 1.49 -4.66 13.39
C TRP A 49 1.43 -4.87 11.87
N ALA A 50 2.56 -5.09 11.21
CA ALA A 50 2.61 -5.30 9.76
C ALA A 50 2.20 -6.72 9.33
N ALA A 51 2.38 -7.74 10.19
CA ALA A 51 2.30 -9.15 9.83
C ALA A 51 0.96 -9.61 9.21
N ASN A 52 -0.16 -8.95 9.55
CA ASN A 52 -1.50 -9.30 9.05
C ASN A 52 -2.03 -8.33 7.98
N LYS A 53 -1.17 -7.48 7.41
CA LYS A 53 -1.53 -6.47 6.42
C LYS A 53 -0.93 -6.80 5.07
N THR A 54 -1.62 -6.39 4.00
CA THR A 54 -1.12 -6.49 2.63
C THR A 54 -1.08 -5.10 2.03
N PHE A 55 0.11 -4.55 1.87
CA PHE A 55 0.32 -3.22 1.31
C PHE A 55 0.38 -3.31 -0.21
N ARG A 56 -0.39 -2.46 -0.89
CA ARG A 56 -0.49 -2.43 -2.35
C ARG A 56 -0.07 -1.08 -2.91
N GLY A 57 0.33 -1.07 -4.17
CA GLY A 57 0.48 0.18 -4.90
C GLY A 57 -0.83 0.98 -4.89
N GLY A 58 -0.75 2.27 -4.53
CA GLY A 58 -1.89 3.15 -4.28
C GLY A 58 -2.28 3.30 -2.81
N ASP A 59 -1.86 2.39 -1.91
CA ASP A 59 -2.14 2.52 -0.48
C ASP A 59 -1.34 3.65 0.16
N THR A 60 -1.80 4.12 1.33
CA THR A 60 -1.14 5.16 2.12
C THR A 60 -0.76 4.65 3.50
N LEU A 61 0.49 4.85 3.93
CA LEU A 61 0.87 4.78 5.34
C LEU A 61 0.74 6.16 5.97
N LYS A 62 0.02 6.24 7.08
CA LYS A 62 -0.15 7.45 7.87
C LYS A 62 0.51 7.26 9.23
N PHE A 63 1.61 7.94 9.43
CA PHE A 63 2.33 8.02 10.69
C PHE A 63 1.74 9.18 11.49
N VAL A 64 1.31 8.94 12.72
CA VAL A 64 0.77 9.95 13.63
C VAL A 64 1.48 9.79 14.96
N TRP A 65 1.98 10.87 15.54
CA TRP A 65 2.74 10.82 16.79
C TRP A 65 2.48 12.04 17.67
N ASN A 66 2.70 11.87 18.97
CA ASN A 66 2.75 12.96 19.94
C ASN A 66 4.19 13.20 20.37
N GLY A 67 4.53 14.44 20.68
CA GLY A 67 5.89 14.79 21.14
C GLY A 67 6.91 14.75 20.01
N THR A 68 8.12 14.33 20.33
CA THR A 68 9.28 14.41 19.41
C THR A 68 9.55 13.05 18.79
N HIS A 69 8.98 12.80 17.62
CA HIS A 69 9.32 11.70 16.74
C HIS A 69 9.42 12.21 15.30
N ASN A 70 10.03 11.41 14.43
CA ASN A 70 10.02 11.68 13.00
C ASN A 70 9.94 10.38 12.20
N VAL A 71 9.87 10.51 10.88
CA VAL A 71 9.88 9.39 9.95
C VAL A 71 10.92 9.66 8.88
N ALA A 72 11.88 8.74 8.76
CA ALA A 72 12.85 8.68 7.68
C ALA A 72 12.58 7.44 6.82
N ILE A 73 12.51 7.62 5.51
CA ILE A 73 12.51 6.51 4.54
C ILE A 73 13.97 6.19 4.24
N VAL A 74 14.35 4.92 4.38
CA VAL A 74 15.76 4.52 4.41
C VAL A 74 16.04 3.26 3.58
N SER A 75 17.32 2.99 3.34
CA SER A 75 17.76 1.72 2.76
C SER A 75 17.59 0.57 3.77
N LYS A 76 17.70 -0.68 3.30
CA LYS A 76 17.71 -1.84 4.21
C LYS A 76 18.88 -1.77 5.20
N GLU A 77 20.06 -1.38 4.73
CA GLU A 77 21.26 -1.28 5.56
C GLU A 77 21.08 -0.24 6.67
N ASP A 78 20.56 0.93 6.33
CA ASP A 78 20.28 1.99 7.30
C ASP A 78 19.17 1.59 8.28
N TYR A 79 18.16 0.86 7.81
CA TYR A 79 17.13 0.28 8.67
C TYR A 79 17.75 -0.70 9.67
N ASP A 80 18.55 -1.66 9.20
CA ASP A 80 19.16 -2.70 10.03
C ASP A 80 20.07 -2.08 11.10
N ASN A 81 20.85 -1.06 10.73
CA ASN A 81 21.82 -0.39 11.59
C ASN A 81 21.27 0.82 12.36
N CYS A 82 20.00 1.20 12.14
CA CYS A 82 19.43 2.45 12.64
C CYS A 82 20.28 3.68 12.30
N THR A 83 20.84 3.72 11.09
CA THR A 83 21.68 4.82 10.63
C THR A 83 20.86 6.11 10.56
N LYS A 84 21.31 7.12 11.29
CA LYS A 84 20.68 8.45 11.30
C LYS A 84 20.98 9.17 9.99
N VAL A 85 20.08 9.07 9.03
CA VAL A 85 20.14 9.78 7.75
C VAL A 85 19.40 11.11 7.81
N ILE A 86 19.79 12.05 6.94
CA ILE A 86 19.09 13.34 6.79
C ILE A 86 17.92 13.13 5.81
N SER A 87 16.85 12.50 6.28
CA SER A 87 15.54 12.53 5.62
C SER A 87 14.48 12.86 6.66
N VAL A 88 14.48 14.11 7.14
CA VAL A 88 13.53 14.59 8.16
C VAL A 88 12.60 15.64 7.55
N PHE A 89 11.29 15.36 7.59
CA PHE A 89 10.27 16.42 7.51
C PHE A 89 9.97 16.88 8.93
N TYR A 90 10.36 18.12 9.26
CA TYR A 90 9.95 18.78 10.49
C TYR A 90 8.74 19.67 10.23
N GLY A 91 7.61 19.30 10.84
CA GLY A 91 6.42 20.13 11.05
C GLY A 91 5.12 19.33 11.18
N GLY A 92 4.57 19.24 12.40
CA GLY A 92 3.25 18.68 12.70
C GLY A 92 3.26 17.43 13.60
N GLU A 93 2.10 16.79 13.73
CA GLU A 93 1.86 15.55 14.52
C GLU A 93 1.65 14.32 13.61
N ALA A 94 1.84 14.47 12.29
CA ALA A 94 1.59 13.39 11.33
C ALA A 94 2.38 13.54 10.02
N PHE A 95 2.59 12.41 9.34
CA PHE A 95 3.19 12.31 8.01
C PHE A 95 2.55 11.15 7.24
N SER A 96 2.28 11.34 5.95
CA SER A 96 1.68 10.30 5.10
C SER A 96 2.58 9.98 3.90
N VAL A 97 2.67 8.70 3.58
CA VAL A 97 3.38 8.17 2.40
C VAL A 97 2.38 7.37 1.58
N THR A 98 2.04 7.88 0.39
CA THR A 98 1.22 7.15 -0.58
C THR A 98 2.13 6.43 -1.57
N PHE A 99 1.94 5.13 -1.74
CA PHE A 99 2.71 4.34 -2.70
C PHE A 99 2.20 4.58 -4.13
N PRO A 100 3.10 4.75 -5.11
CA PRO A 100 2.75 4.69 -6.52
C PRO A 100 1.93 3.42 -6.84
N THR A 101 1.05 3.48 -7.84
CA THR A 101 0.19 2.34 -8.22
C THR A 101 0.98 1.14 -8.75
N ASP A 102 2.17 1.39 -9.27
CA ASP A 102 3.15 0.43 -9.76
C ASP A 102 4.22 0.06 -8.71
N ALA A 103 4.11 0.57 -7.48
CA ALA A 103 5.04 0.25 -6.40
C ALA A 103 5.06 -1.26 -6.12
N ASN A 104 6.27 -1.79 -5.99
CA ASN A 104 6.51 -3.20 -5.71
C ASN A 104 7.86 -3.37 -4.98
N GLY A 105 7.85 -4.20 -3.94
CA GLY A 105 9.04 -4.56 -3.18
C GLY A 105 9.10 -3.94 -1.79
N PRO A 106 10.25 -4.09 -1.12
CA PRO A 106 10.40 -3.69 0.28
C PRO A 106 10.47 -2.17 0.44
N SER A 107 9.99 -1.67 1.58
CA SER A 107 10.12 -0.28 2.02
C SER A 107 10.39 -0.23 3.51
N TYR A 108 11.32 0.66 3.91
CA TYR A 108 11.83 0.72 5.27
C TYR A 108 11.70 2.14 5.84
N PHE A 109 11.23 2.22 7.08
CA PHE A 109 10.96 3.46 7.78
C PHE A 109 11.56 3.39 9.20
N ILE A 110 12.17 4.48 9.67
CA ILE A 110 12.73 4.60 11.03
C ILE A 110 12.41 5.96 11.64
N SER A 111 12.42 6.04 12.97
CA SER A 111 12.64 7.32 13.68
C SER A 111 14.14 7.55 13.84
N THR A 112 14.64 8.73 13.53
CA THR A 112 16.05 9.12 13.73
C THR A 112 16.27 9.90 15.04
N VAL A 113 15.22 10.04 15.86
CA VAL A 113 15.27 10.70 17.15
C VAL A 113 15.96 9.79 18.18
N ASP A 114 16.97 10.34 18.85
CA ASP A 114 17.71 9.70 19.95
C ASP A 114 18.01 8.21 19.75
N SER A 115 17.30 7.33 20.47
CA SER A 115 17.45 5.86 20.40
C SER A 115 16.15 5.16 20.02
N ASP A 116 15.22 5.88 19.39
CA ASP A 116 13.88 5.39 19.09
C ASP A 116 13.92 4.16 18.16
N CYS A 117 14.75 4.21 17.10
CA CYS A 117 14.88 3.11 16.15
C CYS A 117 15.41 1.83 16.81
N GLU A 118 16.47 1.95 17.62
CA GLU A 118 17.09 0.84 18.34
C GLU A 118 16.12 0.23 19.36
N ASN A 119 15.24 1.06 19.92
CA ASN A 119 14.16 0.63 20.82
C ASN A 119 12.89 0.17 20.09
N GLY A 120 12.94 0.00 18.77
CA GLY A 120 11.90 -0.65 18.00
C GLY A 120 10.98 0.27 17.21
N GLN A 121 11.19 1.60 17.20
CA GLN A 121 10.42 2.52 16.34
C GLN A 121 10.94 2.50 14.90
N LYS A 122 10.70 1.37 14.24
CA LYS A 122 11.10 1.07 12.86
C LYS A 122 10.08 0.13 12.22
N LEU A 123 9.79 0.33 10.94
CA LEU A 123 8.82 -0.45 10.19
C LEU A 123 9.44 -0.93 8.88
N ALA A 124 9.34 -2.24 8.62
CA ALA A 124 9.61 -2.82 7.32
C ALA A 124 8.31 -3.39 6.74
N ILE A 125 8.02 -3.07 5.49
CA ILE A 125 6.89 -3.64 4.77
C ILE A 125 7.30 -4.09 3.37
N ASN A 126 6.47 -4.92 2.75
CA ASN A 126 6.59 -5.27 1.34
C ASN A 126 5.33 -4.84 0.59
N VAL A 127 5.48 -3.94 -0.37
CA VAL A 127 4.39 -3.48 -1.24
C VAL A 127 4.26 -4.43 -2.42
N VAL A 128 3.04 -4.85 -2.75
CA VAL A 128 2.76 -5.65 -3.94
C VAL A 128 2.03 -4.82 -5.00
N SER A 129 2.33 -5.06 -6.28
CA SER A 129 1.70 -4.31 -7.37
C SER A 129 0.18 -4.50 -7.38
N SER A 130 -0.55 -3.43 -7.72
CA SER A 130 -2.00 -3.50 -7.86
C SER A 130 -2.38 -4.05 -9.24
N ALA A 131 -2.78 -5.32 -9.30
CA ALA A 131 -3.13 -6.01 -10.55
C ALA A 131 -4.39 -5.44 -11.26
N ALA A 132 -5.15 -4.56 -10.61
CA ALA A 132 -6.49 -4.15 -11.05
C ALA A 132 -6.50 -3.30 -12.34
N SER A 133 -5.45 -2.52 -12.60
CA SER A 133 -5.43 -1.58 -13.74
C SER A 133 -5.22 -2.28 -15.10
N ILE A 134 -4.42 -3.35 -15.13
CA ILE A 134 -4.10 -4.07 -16.38
C ILE A 134 -5.30 -4.93 -16.84
N THR A 135 -6.02 -5.52 -15.89
CA THR A 135 -7.24 -6.29 -16.18
C THR A 135 -8.35 -5.41 -16.73
N ALA A 136 -8.52 -4.18 -16.25
CA ALA A 136 -9.57 -3.30 -16.75
C ALA A 136 -9.36 -2.89 -18.22
N LEU A 137 -8.12 -2.55 -18.60
CA LEU A 137 -7.80 -2.10 -19.95
C LEU A 137 -7.88 -3.25 -20.97
N SER A 138 -7.36 -4.42 -20.61
CA SER A 138 -7.44 -5.63 -21.45
C SER A 138 -8.88 -6.11 -21.64
N VAL A 139 -9.71 -6.03 -20.61
CA VAL A 139 -11.15 -6.38 -20.70
C VAL A 139 -11.91 -5.40 -21.60
N LEU A 140 -11.65 -4.10 -21.53
CA LEU A 140 -12.29 -3.12 -22.42
C LEU A 140 -12.00 -3.44 -23.89
N VAL A 141 -10.75 -3.80 -24.22
CA VAL A 141 -10.34 -4.17 -25.58
C VAL A 141 -11.03 -5.46 -26.04
N LEU A 142 -11.14 -6.48 -25.18
CA LEU A 142 -11.84 -7.73 -25.51
C LEU A 142 -13.35 -7.52 -25.71
N VAL A 143 -13.98 -6.67 -24.92
CA VAL A 143 -15.41 -6.34 -25.08
C VAL A 143 -15.64 -5.55 -26.37
N LEU A 144 -14.81 -4.54 -26.65
CA LEU A 144 -14.92 -3.75 -27.89
C LEU A 144 -14.71 -4.63 -29.13
N SER A 145 -13.72 -5.51 -29.14
CA SER A 145 -13.47 -6.42 -30.27
C SER A 145 -14.60 -7.43 -30.49
N SER A 146 -15.19 -7.95 -29.40
CA SER A 146 -16.35 -8.84 -29.49
C SER A 146 -17.58 -8.13 -30.05
N ILE A 147 -17.81 -6.87 -29.64
CA ILE A 147 -18.90 -6.03 -30.15
C ILE A 147 -18.70 -5.73 -31.64
N MET A 148 -17.48 -5.38 -32.06
CA MET A 148 -17.16 -5.14 -33.48
C MET A 148 -17.38 -6.40 -34.34
N ALA A 149 -16.97 -7.58 -33.86
CA ALA A 149 -17.19 -8.85 -34.55
C ALA A 149 -18.68 -9.19 -34.73
N MET A 150 -19.55 -8.75 -33.82
CA MET A 150 -21.00 -8.93 -33.92
C MET A 150 -21.67 -8.00 -34.93
N PHE A 151 -21.07 -6.85 -35.28
CA PHE A 151 -21.57 -5.94 -36.32
C PHE A 151 -21.08 -6.27 -37.72
N MET A 152 -20.03 -7.10 -37.83
CA MET A 152 -19.43 -7.51 -39.11
C MET A 152 -20.02 -8.81 -39.69
N ASN A 153 -21.01 -9.41 -39.04
CA ASN A 153 -21.69 -10.65 -39.44
C ASN A 153 -23.21 -10.49 -39.36
#